data_AF-A0A0Q7EP38-F1
#
_entry.id   AF-A0A0Q7EP38-F1
#
_cell.length_a   1.000
_cell.length_b   1.000
_cell.length_c   1.000
_cell.angle_alpha   90.00
_cell.angle_beta   90.00
_cell.angle_gamma   90.00
#
_symmetry.space_group_name_H-M   'P 1'
#
loop_
_entity.id
_entity.type
_entity.pdbx_description
1 polymer ?
#
loop_
_entity_poly.entity_id
_entity_poly.type
_entity_poly.pdbx_seq_one_letter_code
_entity_poly.pdbx_strand_id
1 'polypeptide(L)'
;MPRIRLSLLALLLVAVTAPAIAATSSTSKGQISVAQVMQMLDRAGSDQHAGQLLQAYLGGVGESAGVLLNATDAKGKPYVSCSKPMALNAGLVRDVLANGAPNAESWGETAATPLLVNALVSMADCR
;
A
#
# COMPACT_ATOMS: atom_id res chain seq x y z
N MET A 1 29.02 -29.20 38.63
CA MET A 1 28.75 -28.52 37.33
C MET A 1 27.33 -28.82 36.89
N PRO A 2 26.36 -27.92 37.15
CA PRO A 2 25.29 -27.69 36.16
C PRO A 2 24.79 -26.24 36.24
N ARG A 3 25.34 -25.32 35.45
CA ARG A 3 24.79 -23.95 35.31
C ARG A 3 24.58 -23.52 33.86
N ILE A 4 24.92 -24.39 32.90
CA ILE A 4 24.96 -24.03 31.47
C ILE A 4 23.60 -24.30 30.78
N ARG A 5 22.71 -25.10 31.37
CA ARG A 5 21.43 -25.46 30.73
C ARG A 5 20.28 -24.47 30.98
N LEU A 6 20.42 -23.52 31.90
CA LEU A 6 19.34 -22.59 32.25
C LEU A 6 19.32 -21.32 31.38
N SER A 7 20.42 -21.01 30.68
CA SER A 7 20.54 -19.77 29.91
C SER A 7 19.90 -19.81 28.52
N LEU A 8 19.46 -20.98 28.05
CA LEU A 8 18.85 -21.16 26.71
C LEU A 8 17.32 -21.00 26.71
N LEU A 9 16.65 -21.10 27.86
CA LEU A 9 15.20 -20.87 27.94
C LEU A 9 14.80 -19.39 28.09
N ALA A 10 15.73 -18.51 28.45
CA ALA A 10 15.43 -17.09 28.71
C ALA A 10 15.41 -16.22 27.42
N LEU A 11 15.87 -16.75 26.28
CA LEU A 11 15.96 -15.97 25.04
C LEU A 11 14.74 -16.13 24.10
N LEU A 12 13.71 -16.88 24.50
CA LEU A 12 12.57 -17.21 23.63
C LEU A 12 11.31 -16.34 23.82
N LEU A 13 11.32 -15.34 24.71
CA LEU A 13 10.07 -14.74 25.20
C LEU A 13 9.71 -13.31 24.76
N VAL A 14 10.42 -12.67 23.84
CA VAL A 14 10.03 -11.31 23.38
C VAL A 14 10.18 -11.14 21.87
N ALA A 15 9.55 -12.02 21.10
CA ALA A 15 9.07 -11.65 19.78
C ALA A 15 7.61 -11.19 19.91
N VAL A 16 7.40 -10.06 20.60
CA VAL A 16 6.14 -9.32 20.47
C VAL A 16 6.15 -8.78 19.05
N THR A 17 5.57 -9.53 18.12
CA THR A 17 5.16 -8.96 16.84
C THR A 17 4.16 -7.87 17.19
N ALA A 18 4.61 -6.61 17.10
CA ALA A 18 3.69 -5.48 17.17
C ALA A 18 2.54 -5.78 16.19
N PRO A 19 1.27 -5.63 16.60
CA PRO A 19 0.17 -5.92 15.71
C PRO A 19 0.39 -5.15 14.42
N ALA A 20 0.26 -5.82 13.26
CA ALA A 20 0.20 -5.14 11.99
C ALA A 20 -1.05 -4.26 12.03
N ILE A 21 -0.89 -2.99 12.41
CA ILE A 21 -1.97 -2.01 12.40
C ILE A 21 -2.20 -1.74 10.93
N ALA A 22 -3.26 -2.31 10.36
CA ALA A 22 -3.72 -1.92 9.05
C ALA A 22 -4.24 -0.48 9.14
N ALA A 23 -4.07 0.29 8.06
CA ALA A 23 -4.77 1.56 7.92
C ALA A 23 -6.29 1.29 8.09
N THR A 24 -6.89 1.77 9.18
CA THR A 24 -8.33 1.60 9.42
C THR A 24 -9.08 2.22 8.25
N SER A 25 -9.98 1.46 7.61
CA SER A 25 -10.75 2.01 6.50
C SER A 25 -11.53 3.25 6.94
N SER A 26 -11.53 4.27 6.09
CA SER A 26 -12.02 5.62 6.44
C SER A 26 -13.22 6.08 5.66
N THR A 27 -13.59 5.38 4.58
CA THR A 27 -14.87 5.62 3.87
C THR A 27 -15.99 4.79 4.48
N SER A 28 -17.23 5.22 4.28
CA SER A 28 -18.46 4.49 4.63
C SER A 28 -18.55 3.06 4.05
N LYS A 29 -17.81 2.78 2.98
CA LYS A 29 -17.77 1.47 2.29
C LYS A 29 -16.59 0.59 2.71
N GLY A 30 -15.84 0.97 3.74
CA GLY A 30 -14.71 0.17 4.23
C GLY A 30 -13.46 0.26 3.34
N GLN A 31 -13.34 1.28 2.50
CA GLN A 31 -12.15 1.55 1.70
C GLN A 31 -11.24 2.59 2.37
N ILE A 32 -9.96 2.59 2.01
CA ILE A 32 -9.01 3.64 2.40
C ILE A 32 -9.29 4.88 1.54
N SER A 33 -9.59 5.99 2.21
CA SER A 33 -9.94 7.26 1.56
C SER A 33 -8.71 8.02 1.06
N VAL A 34 -8.93 8.97 0.14
CA VAL A 34 -7.91 9.93 -0.31
C VAL A 34 -7.36 10.71 0.88
N ALA A 35 -8.23 11.19 1.78
CA ALA A 35 -7.82 11.97 2.94
C ALA A 35 -6.84 11.20 3.84
N GLN A 36 -7.09 9.90 4.04
CA GLN A 36 -6.21 9.06 4.84
C GLN A 36 -4.84 8.85 4.19
N VAL A 37 -4.77 8.62 2.88
CA VAL A 37 -3.47 8.47 2.19
C VAL A 37 -2.70 9.78 2.18
N MET A 38 -3.38 10.92 1.95
CA MET A 38 -2.76 12.25 2.02
C MET A 38 -2.21 12.54 3.43
N GLN A 39 -2.96 12.19 4.48
CA GLN A 39 -2.48 12.31 5.85
C GLN A 39 -1.24 11.45 6.12
N MET A 40 -1.21 10.20 5.64
CA MET A 40 -0.04 9.34 5.76
C MET A 40 1.17 9.92 5.01
N LEU A 41 0.96 10.47 3.81
CA LEU A 41 2.00 11.16 3.02
C LEU A 41 2.58 12.36 3.77
N ASP A 42 1.74 13.19 4.37
CA ASP A 42 2.18 14.39 5.10
C ASP A 42 2.99 14.03 6.35
N ARG A 43 2.64 12.93 7.02
CA ARG A 43 3.29 12.49 8.26
C ARG A 43 4.51 11.60 8.03
N ALA A 44 4.66 10.98 6.85
CA ALA A 44 5.66 9.94 6.61
C ALA A 44 7.11 10.37 6.89
N GLY A 45 7.44 11.66 6.75
CA GLY A 45 8.78 12.19 7.03
C GLY A 45 9.08 12.43 8.51
N SER A 46 8.05 12.63 9.34
CA SER A 46 8.17 12.98 10.76
C SER A 46 7.69 11.87 11.70
N ASP A 47 6.92 10.91 11.18
CA ASP A 47 6.29 9.84 11.91
C ASP A 47 6.62 8.50 11.23
N GLN A 48 7.52 7.75 11.86
CA GLN A 48 7.98 6.45 11.35
C GLN A 48 6.82 5.48 11.17
N HIS A 49 5.80 5.53 12.03
CA HIS A 49 4.64 4.66 11.93
C HIS A 49 3.78 5.01 10.71
N ALA A 50 3.51 6.30 10.49
CA ALA A 50 2.81 6.77 9.30
C ALA A 50 3.56 6.40 8.01
N GLY A 51 4.89 6.50 8.02
CA GLY A 51 5.74 6.07 6.90
C GLY A 51 5.64 4.57 6.61
N GLN A 52 5.68 3.73 7.64
CA GLN A 52 5.52 2.27 7.50
C GLN A 52 4.12 1.90 6.98
N LEU A 53 3.07 2.54 7.50
CA LEU A 53 1.69 2.35 7.02
C LEU A 53 1.54 2.73 5.55
N LEU A 54 2.10 3.87 5.16
CA LEU A 54 2.09 4.31 3.77
C LEU A 54 2.81 3.31 2.86
N GLN A 55 4.00 2.86 3.26
CA GLN A 55 4.76 1.88 2.49
C GLN A 55 4.00 0.55 2.35
N ALA A 56 3.41 0.05 3.44
CA ALA A 56 2.61 -1.17 3.40
C ALA A 56 1.39 -1.03 2.48
N TYR A 57 0.69 0.11 2.57
CA TYR A 57 -0.45 0.41 1.69
C TYR A 57 -0.02 0.46 0.21
N LEU A 58 1.00 1.25 -0.12
CA LEU A 58 1.46 1.42 -1.51
C LEU A 58 2.06 0.13 -2.07
N GLY A 59 2.81 -0.62 -1.26
CA GLY A 59 3.34 -1.94 -1.62
C GLY A 59 2.21 -2.92 -1.92
N GLY A 60 1.22 -3.03 -1.03
CA GLY A 60 0.06 -3.90 -1.23
C GLY A 60 -0.75 -3.54 -2.48
N VAL A 61 -0.96 -2.25 -2.76
CA VAL A 61 -1.63 -1.79 -3.98
C VAL A 61 -0.81 -2.14 -5.23
N GLY A 62 0.48 -1.83 -5.23
CA GLY A 62 1.38 -2.07 -6.37
C GLY A 62 1.55 -3.55 -6.69
N GLU A 63 1.78 -4.39 -5.67
CA GLU A 63 1.91 -5.84 -5.84
C GLU A 63 0.61 -6.47 -6.33
N SER A 64 -0.53 -6.10 -5.74
CA SER A 64 -1.84 -6.61 -6.17
C SER A 64 -2.15 -6.22 -7.61
N ALA A 65 -1.87 -4.96 -8.00
CA ALA A 65 -2.02 -4.52 -9.38
C ALA A 65 -1.09 -5.30 -10.33
N GLY A 66 0.16 -5.53 -9.93
CA GLY A 66 1.11 -6.33 -10.70
C GLY A 66 0.66 -7.78 -10.90
N VAL A 67 0.15 -8.42 -9.85
CA VAL A 67 -0.41 -9.78 -9.92
C VAL A 67 -1.61 -9.84 -10.87
N LEU A 68 -2.52 -8.87 -10.78
CA LEU A 68 -3.70 -8.83 -11.66
C LEU A 68 -3.32 -8.60 -13.13
N LEU A 69 -2.32 -7.78 -13.41
CA LEU A 69 -1.84 -7.55 -14.78
C LEU A 69 -1.06 -8.74 -15.34
N ASN A 70 -0.30 -9.44 -14.49
CA ASN A 70 0.41 -10.65 -14.87
C ASN A 70 -0.48 -11.91 -14.82
N ALA A 71 -1.75 -11.78 -14.47
CA ALA A 71 -2.69 -12.88 -14.54
C ALA A 71 -2.80 -13.36 -16.00
N THR A 72 -2.84 -14.67 -16.18
CA THR A 72 -2.88 -15.30 -17.51
C THR A 72 -4.19 -16.02 -17.76
N ASP A 73 -4.56 -16.14 -19.03
CA ASP A 73 -5.60 -17.05 -19.48
C ASP A 73 -5.23 -18.54 -19.27
N ALA A 74 -6.15 -19.44 -19.58
CA ALA A 74 -5.93 -20.89 -19.49
C ALA A 74 -4.81 -21.41 -20.42
N LYS A 75 -4.33 -20.59 -21.36
CA LYS A 75 -3.24 -20.92 -22.29
C LYS A 75 -1.91 -20.24 -21.89
N GLY A 76 -1.85 -19.63 -20.71
CA GLY A 76 -0.66 -18.97 -20.18
C GLY A 76 -0.35 -17.63 -20.83
N LYS A 77 -1.32 -17.00 -21.52
CA LYS A 77 -1.15 -15.67 -22.10
C LYS A 77 -1.59 -14.60 -21.10
N PRO A 78 -0.80 -13.54 -20.86
CA PRO A 78 -1.22 -12.42 -20.02
C PRO A 78 -2.53 -11.82 -20.52
N TYR A 79 -3.43 -11.46 -19.60
CA TYR A 79 -4.65 -10.73 -19.96
C TYR A 79 -4.35 -9.29 -20.42
N VAL A 80 -3.29 -8.69 -19.86
CA VAL A 80 -2.90 -7.31 -20.11
C VAL A 80 -1.40 -7.26 -20.38
N SER A 81 -0.98 -6.44 -21.34
CA SER A 81 0.42 -6.14 -21.60
C SER A 81 0.70 -4.68 -21.32
N CYS A 82 1.79 -4.37 -20.62
CA CYS A 82 2.19 -3.00 -20.32
C CYS A 82 3.56 -2.70 -20.94
N SER A 83 3.67 -1.53 -21.58
CA SER A 83 4.91 -1.10 -22.25
C SER A 83 5.98 -0.62 -21.28
N LYS A 84 5.64 -0.31 -20.01
CA LYS A 84 6.55 0.22 -18.99
C LYS A 84 6.31 -0.45 -17.63
N PRO A 85 7.33 -0.52 -16.76
CA PRO A 85 7.14 -0.95 -15.39
C PRO A 85 6.25 0.03 -14.62
N MET A 86 5.44 -0.51 -13.71
CA MET A 86 4.65 0.28 -12.76
C MET A 86 5.50 0.61 -11.54
N ALA A 87 5.48 1.87 -11.11
CA ALA A 87 6.10 2.29 -9.87
C ALA A 87 5.26 3.39 -9.21
N LEU A 88 5.05 3.26 -7.89
CA LEU A 88 4.48 4.31 -7.07
C LEU A 88 5.59 4.91 -6.20
N ASN A 89 5.67 6.23 -6.15
CA ASN A 89 6.44 6.96 -5.16
C ASN A 89 5.56 8.04 -4.51
N ALA A 90 5.99 8.57 -3.37
CA ALA A 90 5.17 9.47 -2.56
C ALA A 90 4.73 10.75 -3.31
N GLY A 91 5.62 11.35 -4.11
CA GLY A 91 5.30 12.55 -4.90
C GLY A 91 4.24 12.24 -5.96
N LEU A 92 4.44 11.17 -6.71
CA LEU A 92 3.48 10.72 -7.73
C LEU A 92 2.11 10.37 -7.12
N VAL A 93 2.09 9.68 -5.97
CA VAL A 93 0.84 9.34 -5.26
C VAL A 93 0.09 10.61 -4.88
N ARG A 94 0.79 11.62 -4.34
CA ARG A 94 0.19 12.91 -3.99
C ARG A 94 -0.47 13.56 -5.22
N ASP A 95 0.24 13.62 -6.34
CA ASP A 95 -0.26 14.24 -7.57
C ASP A 95 -1.45 13.46 -8.15
N VAL A 96 -1.38 12.12 -8.18
CA VAL A 96 -2.47 11.26 -8.66
C VAL A 96 -3.73 11.45 -7.84
N LEU A 97 -3.61 11.50 -6.52
CA LEU A 97 -4.76 11.66 -5.64
C LEU A 97 -5.36 13.06 -5.74
N ALA A 98 -4.53 14.11 -5.78
CA ALA A 98 -5.00 15.48 -5.93
C ALA A 98 -5.71 15.72 -7.27
N ASN A 99 -5.20 15.14 -8.36
CA ASN A 99 -5.82 15.25 -9.69
C ASN A 99 -7.05 14.34 -9.84
N GLY A 100 -7.00 13.14 -9.26
CA GLY A 100 -8.09 12.16 -9.33
C GLY A 100 -9.29 12.49 -8.43
N ALA A 101 -9.06 13.32 -7.41
CA ALA A 101 -10.09 13.87 -6.53
C ALA A 101 -9.85 15.39 -6.37
N PRO A 102 -10.26 16.23 -7.33
CA PRO A 102 -9.95 17.66 -7.27
C PRO A 102 -10.70 18.41 -6.17
N ASN A 103 -11.82 17.87 -5.65
CA ASN A 103 -12.55 18.45 -4.54
C ASN A 103 -12.07 17.89 -3.20
N ALA A 104 -11.33 18.69 -2.42
CA ALA A 104 -10.84 18.30 -1.10
C ALA A 104 -11.94 17.91 -0.10
N GLU A 105 -13.14 18.49 -0.22
CA GLU A 105 -14.26 18.18 0.66
C GLU A 105 -14.74 16.74 0.52
N SER A 106 -14.55 16.11 -0.64
CA SER A 106 -14.95 14.72 -0.88
C SER A 106 -13.86 13.70 -0.52
N TRP A 107 -12.67 14.15 -0.11
CA TRP A 107 -11.52 13.25 0.10
C TRP A 107 -11.75 12.20 1.16
N GLY A 108 -12.58 12.48 2.18
CA GLY A 108 -12.92 11.51 3.23
C GLY A 108 -13.72 10.31 2.74
N GLU A 109 -14.51 10.47 1.68
CA GLU A 109 -15.35 9.39 1.11
C GLU A 109 -14.88 8.90 -0.26
N THR A 110 -13.89 9.58 -0.86
CA THR A 110 -13.31 9.16 -2.14
C THR A 110 -12.28 8.06 -1.90
N ALA A 111 -12.43 6.91 -2.55
CA ALA A 111 -11.50 5.79 -2.40
C ALA A 111 -10.18 6.04 -3.13
N ALA A 112 -9.05 5.88 -2.43
CA ALA A 112 -7.72 6.14 -2.99
C ALA A 112 -7.25 5.03 -3.94
N THR A 113 -7.49 3.77 -3.60
CA THR A 113 -6.94 2.63 -4.35
C THR A 113 -7.35 2.60 -5.83
N PRO A 114 -8.63 2.82 -6.20
CA PRO A 114 -9.01 2.85 -7.61
C PRO A 114 -8.31 3.96 -8.41
N LEU A 115 -8.08 5.14 -7.80
CA LEU A 115 -7.36 6.24 -8.45
C LEU A 115 -5.89 5.85 -8.70
N LEU A 116 -5.24 5.24 -7.72
CA LEU A 116 -3.85 4.79 -7.83
C LEU A 116 -3.68 3.66 -8.86
N VAL A 117 -4.58 2.67 -8.87
CA VAL A 117 -4.53 1.59 -9.85
C VAL A 117 -4.77 2.12 -11.26
N ASN A 118 -5.75 3.01 -11.45
CA ASN A 118 -5.99 3.62 -12.76
C ASN A 118 -4.77 4.41 -13.26
N ALA A 119 -4.12 5.16 -12.38
CA ALA A 119 -2.89 5.86 -12.72
C ALA A 119 -1.77 4.88 -13.10
N LEU A 120 -1.55 3.83 -12.31
CA LEU A 120 -0.54 2.81 -12.60
C LEU A 120 -0.72 2.20 -13.99
N VAL A 121 -1.93 1.76 -14.32
CA VAL A 121 -2.29 1.18 -15.62
C VAL A 121 -2.06 2.19 -16.75
N SER A 122 -2.47 3.45 -16.55
CA SER A 122 -2.33 4.51 -17.56
C SER A 122 -0.87 4.88 -17.80
N MET A 123 -0.08 5.06 -16.74
CA MET A 123 1.34 5.43 -16.84
C MET A 123 2.19 4.31 -17.42
N ALA A 124 1.81 3.06 -17.15
CA ALA A 124 2.45 1.88 -17.70
C ALA A 124 2.06 1.57 -19.15
N ASP A 125 1.12 2.34 -19.74
CA ASP A 125 0.56 2.12 -21.08
C ASP A 125 0.11 0.66 -21.27
N CYS A 126 -0.69 0.19 -20.32
CA CYS A 126 -1.25 -1.16 -20.33
C CYS A 126 -2.41 -1.28 -21.34
N ARG A 127 -2.45 -2.39 -22.08
CA ARG A 127 -3.45 -2.71 -23.12
C ARG A 127 -3.90 -4.16 -23.07
#